data_AF-A0A0E3H8S9-F1
#
_entry.id   AF-A0A0E3H8S9-F1
#
_cell.length_a   1.000
_cell.length_b   1.000
_cell.length_c   1.000
_cell.angle_alpha   90.00
_cell.angle_beta   90.00
_cell.angle_gamma   90.00
#
_symmetry.space_group_name_H-M   'P 1'
#
loop_
_entity.id
_entity.type
_entity.pdbx_description
1 polymer ?
#
loop_
_entity_poly.entity_id
_entity_poly.type
_entity_poly.pdbx_seq_one_letter_code
_entity_poly.pdbx_strand_id
1 'polypeptide(L)'
;MAKSVIVELRAPANFSMQEALDSDVAKLPGFKIDPECGPVPVSPSKETVKNLEIENEKVFLIRGTVEEEKEEELKRLPDVLKVWNDTQIEPF
;
A
#
# COMPACT_ATOMS: atom_id res chain seq x y z
N MET A 1 9.40 7.79 -15.63
CA MET A 1 10.47 7.38 -14.67
C MET A 1 9.80 6.64 -13.52
N ALA A 2 10.48 5.68 -12.90
CA ALA A 2 9.95 4.95 -11.75
C ALA A 2 10.33 5.67 -10.45
N LYS A 3 9.41 5.75 -9.49
CA LYS A 3 9.61 6.41 -8.20
C LYS A 3 9.20 5.52 -7.04
N SER A 4 9.88 5.69 -5.91
CA SER A 4 9.56 4.99 -4.67
C SER A 4 8.30 5.58 -4.05
N VAL A 5 7.40 4.69 -3.63
CA VAL A 5 6.12 5.05 -3.02
C VAL A 5 5.82 4.15 -1.83
N ILE A 6 5.02 4.69 -0.91
CA ILE A 6 4.38 3.94 0.16
C ILE A 6 2.89 3.89 -0.17
N VAL A 7 2.29 2.71 -0.06
CA VAL A 7 0.88 2.49 -0.35
C VAL A 7 0.17 2.12 0.95
N GLU A 8 -0.83 2.90 1.32
CA GLU A 8 -1.81 2.55 2.34
C GLU A 8 -2.89 1.71 1.69
N LEU A 9 -3.11 0.51 2.21
CA LEU A 9 -4.17 -0.35 1.72
C LEU A 9 -4.89 -1.03 2.87
N ARG A 10 -6.16 -1.37 2.65
CA ARG A 10 -6.91 -2.29 3.51
C ARG A 10 -6.66 -3.72 3.07
N ALA A 11 -6.53 -4.61 4.03
CA ALA A 11 -6.35 -6.03 3.77
C ALA A 11 -6.84 -6.86 4.97
N PRO A 12 -7.03 -8.18 4.80
CA PRO A 12 -7.37 -9.07 5.91
C PRO A 12 -6.41 -8.95 7.09
N ALA A 13 -6.90 -9.16 8.31
CA ALA A 13 -6.09 -8.99 9.52
C ALA A 13 -4.81 -9.87 9.58
N ASN A 14 -4.74 -10.95 8.80
CA ASN A 14 -3.60 -11.86 8.67
C ASN A 14 -2.62 -11.50 7.53
N PHE A 15 -2.75 -10.31 6.93
CA PHE A 15 -2.00 -9.91 5.75
C PHE A 15 -0.49 -10.07 5.92
N SER A 16 0.07 -10.92 5.07
CA SER A 16 1.49 -11.28 5.02
C SER A 16 2.16 -10.78 3.74
N MET A 17 3.50 -10.87 3.68
CA MET A 17 4.24 -10.53 2.45
C MET A 17 3.81 -11.39 1.25
N GLN A 18 3.47 -12.66 1.48
CA GLN A 18 2.98 -13.53 0.41
C GLN A 18 1.61 -13.06 -0.12
N GLU A 19 0.71 -12.63 0.75
CA GLU A 19 -0.57 -12.04 0.35
C GLU A 19 -0.39 -10.69 -0.35
N ALA A 20 0.59 -9.88 0.09
CA ALA A 20 0.92 -8.63 -0.60
C ALA A 20 1.37 -8.88 -2.04
N LEU A 21 2.17 -9.92 -2.28
CA LEU A 21 2.61 -10.32 -3.62
C LEU A 21 1.50 -10.92 -4.50
N ASP A 22 0.43 -11.45 -3.90
CA ASP A 22 -0.75 -11.93 -4.65
C ASP A 22 -1.83 -10.85 -4.81
N SER A 23 -1.71 -9.72 -4.13
CA SER A 23 -2.71 -8.63 -4.19
C SER A 23 -2.86 -8.02 -5.58
N ASP A 24 -4.00 -7.38 -5.84
CA ASP A 24 -4.24 -6.62 -7.08
C ASP A 24 -3.22 -5.50 -7.29
N VAL A 25 -2.69 -4.95 -6.20
CA VAL A 25 -1.61 -3.97 -6.21
C VAL A 25 -0.33 -4.56 -6.82
N ALA A 26 0.05 -5.78 -6.44
CA ALA A 26 1.22 -6.47 -7.01
C ALA A 26 1.03 -6.88 -8.48
N LYS A 27 -0.22 -7.10 -8.89
CA LYS A 27 -0.59 -7.46 -10.27
C LYS A 27 -0.63 -6.24 -11.20
N LEU A 28 -0.61 -5.02 -10.66
CA LEU A 28 -0.63 -3.79 -11.46
C LEU A 28 0.68 -3.66 -12.27
N PRO A 29 0.61 -3.62 -13.62
CA PRO A 29 1.80 -3.41 -14.43
C PRO A 29 2.42 -2.04 -14.14
N GLY A 30 3.72 -2.02 -13.91
CA GLY A 30 4.46 -0.81 -13.55
C GLY A 30 4.56 -0.56 -12.04
N PHE A 31 3.98 -1.41 -11.20
CA PHE A 31 4.21 -1.44 -9.76
C PHE A 31 5.07 -2.64 -9.36
N LYS A 32 6.02 -2.43 -8.45
CA LYS A 32 6.85 -3.48 -7.87
C LYS A 32 6.96 -3.29 -6.37
N ILE A 33 6.55 -4.30 -5.60
CA ILE A 33 6.72 -4.30 -4.14
C ILE A 33 8.20 -4.45 -3.80
N ASP A 34 8.64 -3.70 -2.80
CA ASP A 34 9.97 -3.83 -2.20
C ASP A 34 10.01 -5.09 -1.31
N PRO A 35 10.75 -6.14 -1.68
CA PRO A 35 10.75 -7.40 -0.93
C PRO A 35 11.56 -7.32 0.38
N GLU A 36 12.38 -6.28 0.55
CA GLU A 36 13.16 -6.05 1.76
C GLU A 36 12.29 -5.39 2.85
N CYS A 37 11.17 -4.78 2.44
CA CYS A 37 10.21 -4.11 3.32
C CYS A 37 8.87 -4.87 3.36
N GLY A 38 8.64 -5.63 4.43
CA GLY A 38 7.36 -6.31 4.65
C GLY A 38 6.19 -5.35 4.96
N PRO A 39 4.93 -5.81 4.83
CA PRO A 39 3.75 -5.01 5.18
C PRO A 39 3.76 -4.59 6.66
N VAL A 40 3.49 -3.32 6.91
CA VAL A 40 3.46 -2.75 8.27
C VAL A 40 2.01 -2.43 8.65
N PRO A 41 1.43 -3.05 9.69
CA PRO A 41 0.10 -2.69 10.14
C PRO A 41 0.10 -1.30 10.77
N VAL A 42 -0.91 -0.50 10.45
CA VAL A 42 -1.10 0.84 11.03
C VAL A 42 -2.50 1.02 11.58
N SER A 43 -2.62 1.89 12.58
CA SER A 43 -3.92 2.27 13.14
C SER A 43 -4.65 3.16 12.13
N PRO A 44 -5.85 2.76 11.66
CA PRO A 44 -6.61 3.56 10.72
C PRO A 44 -7.08 4.87 11.36
N SER A 45 -7.46 5.85 10.53
CA SER A 45 -8.17 7.04 10.99
C SER A 45 -9.54 6.65 11.56
N LYS A 46 -10.07 7.38 12.56
CA LYS A 46 -11.34 7.04 13.25
C LYS A 46 -12.54 6.84 12.31
N GLU A 47 -12.57 7.55 11.18
CA GLU A 47 -13.60 7.38 10.14
C GLU A 47 -13.47 6.04 9.39
N THR A 48 -12.24 5.59 9.14
CA THR A 48 -11.92 4.33 8.46
C THR A 48 -12.17 3.11 9.36
N VAL A 49 -11.95 3.25 10.69
CA VAL A 49 -12.09 2.16 11.67
C VAL A 49 -13.48 1.52 11.63
N LYS A 50 -14.55 2.31 11.53
CA LYS A 50 -15.94 1.80 11.61
C LYS A 50 -16.29 0.79 10.50
N ASN A 51 -15.72 0.95 9.30
CA ASN A 51 -16.00 0.04 8.19
C ASN A 51 -15.13 -1.23 8.28
N LEU A 52 -13.87 -1.09 8.72
CA LEU A 52 -12.92 -2.19 8.79
C LEU A 52 -13.24 -3.21 9.90
N GLU A 53 -13.80 -2.76 11.03
CA GLU A 53 -14.17 -3.66 12.14
C GLU A 53 -15.28 -4.66 11.76
N ILE A 54 -16.12 -4.32 10.77
CA ILE A 54 -17.20 -5.19 10.29
C ILE A 54 -16.65 -6.30 9.39
N GLU A 55 -15.58 -6.02 8.65
CA GLU A 55 -15.02 -6.92 7.63
C GLU A 55 -13.79 -7.72 8.12
N ASN A 56 -13.40 -7.55 9.39
CA ASN A 56 -12.17 -8.13 9.99
C ASN A 56 -10.90 -7.75 9.20
N GLU A 57 -10.90 -6.54 8.66
CA GLU A 57 -9.81 -5.97 7.89
C GLU A 57 -8.97 -5.02 8.75
N LYS A 58 -7.74 -4.78 8.32
CA LYS A 58 -6.81 -3.81 8.90
C LYS A 58 -6.17 -2.98 7.81
N VAL A 59 -5.57 -1.87 8.20
CA VAL A 59 -4.78 -1.04 7.29
C VAL A 59 -3.31 -1.43 7.39
N PHE A 60 -2.69 -1.57 6.23
CA PHE A 60 -1.28 -1.87 6.08
C PHE A 60 -0.60 -0.84 5.19
N LEU A 61 0.68 -0.61 5.48
CA LEU A 61 1.60 0.12 4.61
C LEU A 61 2.48 -0.88 3.89
N ILE A 62 2.58 -0.76 2.58
CA ILE A 62 3.58 -1.49 1.77
C ILE A 62 4.46 -0.48 1.04
N ARG A 63 5.75 -0.80 0.91
CA ARG A 63 6.70 -0.02 0.12
C ARG A 63 6.86 -0.65 -1.25
N GLY A 64 7.00 0.18 -2.27
CA GLY A 64 7.28 -0.29 -3.62
C GLY A 64 7.78 0.82 -4.52
N THR A 65 7.96 0.49 -5.78
CA THR A 65 8.27 1.43 -6.85
C THR A 65 7.14 1.40 -7.87
N VAL A 66 6.69 2.58 -8.29
CA VAL A 66 5.66 2.74 -9.32
C VAL A 66 6.17 3.58 -10.47
N GLU A 67 5.80 3.24 -11.69
CA GLU A 67 5.95 4.13 -12.84
C GLU A 67 5.01 5.33 -12.69
N GLU A 68 5.51 6.53 -12.98
CA GLU A 68 4.75 7.78 -12.75
C GLU A 68 3.37 7.79 -13.45
N GLU A 69 3.28 7.23 -14.65
CA GLU A 69 2.04 7.10 -15.41
C GLU A 69 1.03 6.09 -14.81
N LYS A 70 1.48 5.22 -13.90
CA LYS A 70 0.69 4.16 -13.27
C LYS A 70 0.24 4.47 -11.85
N GLU A 71 0.70 5.57 -11.26
CA GLU A 71 0.26 5.99 -9.94
C GLU A 71 -1.25 6.25 -9.87
N GLU A 72 -1.83 6.89 -10.88
CA GLU A 72 -3.28 7.15 -10.89
C GLU A 72 -4.09 5.86 -10.95
N GLU A 73 -3.60 4.82 -11.63
CA GLU A 73 -4.24 3.52 -11.66
C GLU A 73 -4.12 2.81 -10.30
N LEU A 74 -2.95 2.90 -9.66
CA LEU A 74 -2.73 2.38 -8.31
C LEU A 74 -3.71 2.97 -7.29
N LYS A 75 -3.95 4.29 -7.35
CA LYS A 75 -4.91 4.99 -6.47
C LYS A 75 -6.38 4.63 -6.75
N ARG A 76 -6.69 4.06 -7.91
CA ARG A 76 -8.06 3.64 -8.28
C ARG A 76 -8.40 2.24 -7.82
N LEU A 77 -7.43 1.48 -7.33
CA LEU A 77 -7.69 0.16 -6.78
C LEU A 77 -8.56 0.28 -5.52
N PRO A 78 -9.57 -0.60 -5.36
CA PRO A 78 -10.56 -0.48 -4.29
C PRO A 78 -9.95 -0.64 -2.90
N ASP A 79 -8.84 -1.37 -2.80
CA ASP A 79 -8.18 -1.63 -1.52
C ASP A 79 -7.11 -0.60 -1.18
N VAL A 80 -6.73 0.25 -2.14
CA VAL A 80 -5.77 1.32 -1.91
C VAL A 80 -6.50 2.52 -1.31
N LEU A 81 -6.10 2.88 -0.09
CA LEU A 81 -6.63 4.04 0.62
C LEU A 81 -5.87 5.31 0.23
N LYS A 82 -4.53 5.22 0.19
CA LYS A 82 -3.64 6.35 -0.11
C LYS A 82 -2.33 5.86 -0.75
N VAL A 83 -1.71 6.75 -1.52
CA VAL A 83 -0.36 6.55 -2.05
C VAL A 83 0.46 7.79 -1.71
N TRP A 84 1.61 7.60 -1.08
CA TRP A 84 2.57 8.65 -0.75
C TRP A 84 3.87 8.46 -1.51
N ASN A 85 4.55 9.57 -1.80
CA ASN A 85 5.91 9.53 -2.30
C ASN A 85 6.87 9.16 -1.16
N ASP A 86 7.74 8.18 -1.41
CA ASP A 86 8.80 7.79 -0.49
C ASP A 86 10.01 8.70 -0.70
N THR A 87 9.88 9.95 -0.26
CA THR A 87 10.93 10.97 -0.43
C THR A 87 12.04 10.74 0.59
N GLN A 88 13.29 10.69 0.12
CA GLN A 88 14.46 10.64 0.99
C GLN A 88 14.56 11.91 1.84
N ILE A 89 14.67 11.75 3.15
CA ILE A 89 14.94 12.86 4.08
C ILE A 89 16.45 13.12 4.03
N GLU A 90 16.87 14.27 3.50
CA GLU A 90 18.26 14.68 3.53
C GLU A 90 18.63 15.28 4.90
N PRO A 91 19.86 15.03 5.41
CA PRO A 91 20.35 15.70 6.61
C PRO A 91 20.43 17.22 6.38
N PHE A 92 20.09 17.97 7.43
CA PHE A 92 20.05 19.44 7.44
C PHE A 92 21.41 20.08 7.71
#